data_AF-A0A369LL71-F1
#
_entry.id   AF-A0A369LL71-F1
#
_cell.length_a   1.000
_cell.length_b   1.000
_cell.length_c   1.000
_cell.angle_alpha   90.00
_cell.angle_beta   90.00
_cell.angle_gamma   90.00
#
_symmetry.space_group_name_H-M   'P 1'
#
loop_
_entity.id
_entity.type
_entity.pdbx_description
1 polymer ?
#
loop_
_entity_poly.entity_id
_entity_poly.type
_entity_poly.pdbx_seq_one_letter_code
_entity_poly.pdbx_strand_id
1 'polypeptide(L)' 'MSDFIKRLPSTIAVFLITFYRAAISPLFPSCCRFTPTCSEYGIIAFKRYGFWKGLKLTVKRILRCRPGGPHGYDPVP' A
#
# COMPACT_ATOMS: atom_id res chain seq x y z
N MET A 1 12.21 -10.33 -21.17
CA MET A 1 13.25 -10.41 -20.11
C MET A 1 13.03 -9.42 -18.96
N SER A 2 11.82 -8.85 -18.79
CA SER A 2 11.54 -7.78 -17.80
C SER A 2 10.48 -8.19 -16.77
N ASP A 3 9.93 -9.39 -16.87
CA ASP A 3 8.75 -9.82 -16.12
C ASP A 3 9.10 -10.52 -14.80
N PHE A 4 10.32 -11.05 -14.69
CA PHE A 4 10.82 -11.70 -13.46
C PHE A 4 11.23 -10.67 -12.38
N ILE A 5 11.85 -9.56 -12.80
CA ILE A 5 12.22 -8.44 -11.92
C ILE A 5 10.98 -7.72 -11.36
N LYS A 6 9.81 -7.82 -12.01
CA LYS A 6 8.57 -7.18 -11.56
C LYS A 6 7.81 -7.97 -10.48
N ARG A 7 8.01 -9.30 -10.41
CA ARG A 7 7.23 -10.21 -9.54
C ARG A 7 7.88 -10.50 -8.19
N LEU A 8 9.20 -10.63 -8.16
CA LEU A 8 9.96 -10.86 -6.92
C LEU A 8 9.84 -9.73 -5.88
N PRO A 9 10.03 -8.44 -6.23
CA PRO A 9 10.03 -7.37 -5.24
C PRO A 9 8.63 -7.02 -4.72
N SER A 10 7.57 -7.31 -5.48
CA SER A 10 6.19 -7.11 -5.02
C SER A 10 5.84 -8.00 -3.83
N THR A 11 6.31 -9.26 -3.80
CA THR A 11 6.05 -10.18 -2.69
C THR A 11 6.82 -9.75 -1.44
N ILE A 12 8.08 -9.33 -1.61
CA ILE A 12 8.91 -8.80 -0.51
C ILE A 12 8.29 -7.51 0.07
N ALA A 13 7.82 -6.60 -0.79
CA ALA A 13 7.16 -5.38 -0.36
C ALA A 13 5.86 -5.65 0.41
N VAL A 14 5.02 -6.57 -0.09
CA VAL A 14 3.80 -7.01 0.61
C VAL A 14 4.15 -7.64 1.95
N PHE A 15 5.19 -8.47 2.00
CA PHE A 15 5.65 -9.09 3.24
C PHE A 15 6.15 -8.05 4.24
N LEU A 16 6.96 -7.07 3.81
CA LEU A 16 7.41 -5.96 4.66
C LEU A 16 6.24 -5.14 5.19
N ILE A 17 5.24 -4.82 4.34
CA ILE A 17 4.05 -4.06 4.75
C ILE A 17 3.23 -4.85 5.76
N THR A 18 3.11 -6.16 5.57
CA THR A 18 2.35 -7.04 6.47
C THR A 18 3.08 -7.22 7.80
N PHE A 19 4.41 -7.35 7.77
CA PHE A 19 5.26 -7.41 8.96
C PHE A 19 5.22 -6.08 9.73
N TYR A 20 5.32 -4.95 9.03
CA TYR A 20 5.13 -3.62 9.61
C TYR A 20 3.73 -3.48 10.23
N ARG A 21 2.67 -3.95 9.55
CA ARG A 21 1.32 -3.97 10.12
C ARG A 21 1.25 -4.86 11.36
N ALA A 22 1.80 -6.06 11.34
CA ALA A 22 1.75 -6.96 12.50
C ALA A 22 2.56 -6.46 13.70
N ALA A 23 3.72 -5.83 13.46
CA ALA A 23 4.62 -5.35 14.51
C ALA A 23 4.26 -3.95 15.03
N ILE A 24 3.81 -3.05 14.16
CA ILE A 24 3.60 -1.62 14.48
C ILE A 24 2.11 -1.24 14.54
N SER A 25 1.21 -1.92 13.82
CA SER A 25 -0.24 -1.62 13.92
C SER A 25 -0.87 -1.84 15.29
N PRO A 26 -0.41 -2.74 16.19
CA PRO A 26 -0.97 -2.81 17.55
C PRO A 26 -0.52 -1.63 18.43
N LEU A 27 0.54 -0.91 18.04
CA LEU A 27 1.13 0.20 18.79
C LEU A 27 0.63 1.57 18.32
N PHE A 28 0.02 1.67 17.14
CA PHE A 28 -0.46 2.93 16.58
C PHE A 28 -1.93 2.85 16.16
N PRO A 29 -2.76 3.87 16.48
CA PRO A 29 -4.14 3.93 16.02
C PRO A 29 -4.19 4.00 14.48
N SER A 30 -5.32 3.55 13.93
CA SER A 30 -5.63 3.56 12.50
C SER A 30 -5.60 4.99 11.92
N CYS A 31 -4.43 5.49 11.53
CA CYS A 31 -4.28 6.82 10.92
C CYS A 31 -4.79 6.89 9.47
N CYS A 32 -5.19 5.76 8.89
CA CYS A 32 -5.70 5.72 7.53
C CYS A 32 -7.09 6.34 7.45
N ARG A 33 -7.18 7.48 6.76
CA ARG A 33 -8.44 8.22 6.50
C ARG A 33 -9.24 7.68 5.32
N PHE A 34 -8.66 6.74 4.59
CA PHE A 34 -9.25 6.15 3.39
C PHE A 34 -9.61 4.68 3.62
N THR A 35 -10.69 4.26 2.98
CA THR A 35 -11.09 2.86 2.89
C THR A 35 -10.91 2.37 1.44
N PRO A 36 -10.21 1.25 1.21
CA PRO A 36 -9.41 0.46 2.15
C PRO A 36 -8.15 1.21 2.64
N THR A 37 -7.55 0.74 3.75
CA THR A 37 -6.37 1.38 4.38
C THR A 37 -5.17 1.48 3.42
N CYS A 38 -4.21 2.37 3.69
CA CYS A 38 -3.05 2.57 2.81
C CYS A 38 -2.21 1.29 2.61
N SER A 39 -2.11 0.44 3.63
CA SER A 39 -1.41 -0.84 3.56
C SER A 39 -2.19 -1.86 2.71
N GLU A 40 -3.50 -1.97 2.92
CA GLU A 40 -4.40 -2.82 2.13
C GLU A 40 -4.41 -2.39 0.65
N TYR A 41 -4.53 -1.09 0.39
CA TYR A 41 -4.43 -0.49 -0.93
C TYR A 41 -3.10 -0.83 -1.59
N GLY A 42 -1.99 -0.75 -0.83
CA GLY A 42 -0.68 -1.12 -1.34
C GLY A 42 -0.61 -2.58 -1.76
N ILE A 43 -1.07 -3.49 -0.91
CA ILE A 43 -1.11 -4.93 -1.21
C ILE A 43 -1.91 -5.21 -2.48
N ILE A 44 -3.09 -4.62 -2.62
CA ILE A 44 -3.94 -4.77 -3.81
C ILE A 44 -3.24 -4.19 -5.04
N ALA A 45 -2.62 -3.01 -4.93
CA ALA A 45 -1.92 -2.36 -6.05
C ALA A 45 -0.69 -3.16 -6.51
N PHE A 46 0.09 -3.73 -5.59
CA PHE A 46 1.20 -4.61 -5.90
C PHE A 46 0.73 -5.92 -6.56
N LYS A 47 -0.38 -6.51 -6.10
CA LYS A 47 -0.97 -7.72 -6.69
C LYS A 47 -1.52 -7.48 -8.10
N ARG A 48 -2.22 -6.36 -8.33
CA ARG A 48 -2.83 -6.05 -9.64
C ARG A 48 -1.84 -5.53 -10.68
N TYR A 49 -0.94 -4.63 -10.29
CA TYR A 49 -0.13 -3.86 -11.23
C TYR A 49 1.38 -4.17 -11.19
N GLY A 50 1.83 -5.02 -10.26
CA GLY A 50 3.23 -5.33 -10.02
C GLY A 50 3.96 -4.24 -9.22
N PHE A 51 5.27 -4.42 -9.00
CA PHE A 51 6.05 -3.57 -8.09
C PHE A 51 6.04 -2.08 -8.47
N TRP A 52 6.43 -1.70 -9.69
CA TRP A 52 6.61 -0.28 -10.05
C TRP A 52 5.31 0.53 -10.06
N LYS A 53 4.26 0.01 -10.71
CA LYS A 53 2.94 0.67 -10.73
C LYS A 53 2.28 0.62 -9.35
N GLY A 54 2.38 -0.52 -8.64
CA GLY A 54 1.89 -0.68 -7.29
C GLY A 54 2.53 0.33 -6.32
N LEU A 55 3.86 0.48 -6.38
CA LEU A 55 4.61 1.45 -5.57
C LEU A 55 4.14 2.88 -5.85
N LYS A 56 4.05 3.28 -7.13
CA LYS A 56 3.60 4.63 -7.51
C LYS A 56 2.20 4.93 -6.99
N LEU A 57 1.26 3.98 -7.10
CA LEU A 57 -0.10 4.12 -6.59
C LEU A 57 -0.12 4.21 -5.06
N THR A 58 0.65 3.36 -4.38
CA THR A 58 0.74 3.30 -2.92
C THR A 58 1.34 4.58 -2.33
N VAL A 59 2.46 5.05 -2.88
CA VAL A 59 3.12 6.30 -2.44
C VAL A 59 2.20 7.49 -2.65
N LYS A 60 1.54 7.58 -3.82
CA LYS A 60 0.54 8.64 -4.08
C LYS A 60 -0.64 8.58 -3.10
N ARG A 61 -1.00 7.41 -2.59
CA ARG A 61 -2.05 7.21 -1.58
C ARG A 61 -1.59 7.70 -0.21
N ILE A 62 -0.40 7.28 0.23
CA ILE A 62 0.20 7.67 1.51
C ILE A 62 0.36 9.19 1.59
N LEU A 63 0.83 9.84 0.52
CA LEU A 63 0.98 11.30 0.47
C LEU A 63 -0.35 12.07 0.59
N ARG A 64 -1.45 11.46 0.12
CA ARG A 64 -2.82 11.99 0.25
C ARG A 64 -3.41 11.72 1.63
N CYS A 65 -3.01 10.62 2.27
CA CYS A 65 -3.42 10.23 3.61
C CYS A 65 -2.65 11.01 4.70
N ARG A 66 -2.83 12.34 4.71
CA ARG A 66 -2.26 13.26 5.72
C ARG A 66 -3.36 13.89 6.59
N PRO A 67 -3.05 14.38 7.80
CA PRO A 67 -3.96 15.24 8.55
C PRO A 67 -4.31 16.50 7.74
N GLY A 68 -5.60 16.78 7.59
CA GLY A 68 -6.15 17.85 6.73
C GLY A 68 -6.37 17.46 5.25
N GLY A 69 -6.02 16.24 4.87
CA GLY A 69 -6.26 15.71 3.52
C GLY A 69 -7.67 15.10 3.34
N PRO A 70 -8.02 14.73 2.08
CA PRO A 70 -9.28 14.07 1.77
C PRO A 70 -9.42 12.72 2.49
N HIS A 71 -10.65 12.27 2.66
CA HIS A 71 -11.02 11.01 3.29
C HIS A 71 -12.16 10.36 2.51
N GLY A 72 -12.36 9.05 2.68
CA GLY A 72 -13.46 8.31 2.04
C GLY A 72 -13.02 7.03 1.32
N TYR A 73 -13.91 6.52 0.46
CA TYR A 73 -13.67 5.28 -0.28
C TYR A 73 -12.93 5.57 -1.60
N ASP A 74 -11.73 5.02 -1.77
CA ASP A 74 -11.01 5.09 -3.06
C ASP A 74 -10.28 3.76 -3.28
N PRO A 75 -10.93 2.83 -4.01
CA PRO A 75 -10.38 1.51 -4.28
C PRO A 75 -9.25 1.62 -5.31
N VAL A 76 -8.39 0.61 -5.33
CA VAL A 76 -7.38 0.49 -6.38
C VAL A 76 -8.09 0.33 -7.73
N PRO A 77 -7.76 1.15 -8.76
CA PRO A 77 -8.38 1.04 -10.08
C PRO A 77 -8.14 -0.32 -10.71
#